data_AF-A0A0D2K9A8-F1
#
_entry.id   AF-A0A0D2K9A8-F1
#
_cell.length_a   1.000
_cell.length_b   1.000
_cell.length_c   1.000
_cell.angle_alpha   90.00
_cell.angle_beta   90.00
_cell.angle_gamma   90.00
#
_symmetry.space_group_name_H-M   'P 1'
#
loop_
_entity.id
_entity.type
_entity.pdbx_description
1 polymer ?
#
loop_
_entity_poly.entity_id
_entity_poly.type
_entity_poly.pdbx_seq_one_letter_code
_entity_poly.pdbx_strand_id
1 'polypeptide(L)'
;MLVTGSESPVVVVLSGSMEPGFHRGDILFLNLGKAPARTGEIVVFNLDGRDIPIVHRVIKGDNNHMDDRLLYNRGQEWLHMHHIVGRAVGFLPHVGMVTILMNDYPWLKVALIAVLGLLVVTSKE
;
A
#
# COMPACT_ATOMS: atom_id res chain seq x y z
N MET A 1 -3.85 -5.34 13.79
CA MET A 1 -4.61 -6.60 13.62
C MET A 1 -6.04 -6.57 14.20
N LEU A 2 -6.32 -6.01 15.39
CA LEU A 2 -7.65 -6.17 16.04
C LEU A 2 -8.82 -5.31 15.52
N VAL A 3 -8.59 -4.21 14.79
CA VAL A 3 -9.70 -3.32 14.33
C VAL A 3 -9.97 -3.40 12.83
N THR A 4 -8.91 -3.54 12.01
CA THR A 4 -9.03 -3.53 10.54
C THR A 4 -9.08 -4.93 9.92
N GLY A 5 -8.73 -5.98 10.68
CA GLY A 5 -8.62 -7.36 10.16
C GLY A 5 -7.53 -7.53 9.08
N SER A 6 -6.65 -6.54 8.89
CA SER A 6 -5.56 -6.56 7.91
C SER A 6 -4.22 -6.80 8.59
N GLU A 7 -3.36 -7.60 7.96
CA GLU A 7 -1.97 -7.81 8.39
C GLU A 7 -1.12 -6.53 8.22
N SER A 8 -1.45 -5.71 7.22
CA SER A 8 -0.79 -4.43 6.97
C SER A 8 -1.83 -3.31 6.84
N PRO A 9 -2.30 -2.73 7.97
CA PRO A 9 -3.37 -1.73 7.98
C PRO A 9 -3.00 -0.40 7.30
N VAL A 10 -1.71 -0.19 7.02
CA VAL A 10 -1.18 0.99 6.35
C VAL A 10 -0.21 0.54 5.27
N VAL A 11 -0.33 1.10 4.06
CA VAL A 11 0.59 0.86 2.94
C VAL A 11 0.94 2.17 2.24
N VAL A 12 2.10 2.22 1.59
CA VAL A 12 2.56 3.40 0.82
C VAL A 12 2.50 3.08 -0.67
N VAL A 13 1.97 4.00 -1.46
CA VAL A 13 1.93 3.90 -2.91
C VAL A 13 3.32 4.18 -3.49
N LEU A 14 3.89 3.18 -4.17
CA LEU A 14 5.26 3.25 -4.69
C LEU A 14 5.35 3.73 -6.15
N SER A 15 4.23 3.66 -6.91
CA SER A 15 4.20 3.97 -8.34
C SER A 15 2.98 4.80 -8.73
N GLY A 16 3.00 5.41 -9.92
CA GLY A 16 1.89 6.19 -10.47
C GLY A 16 0.83 5.39 -11.24
N SER A 17 0.77 4.06 -11.09
CA SER A 17 -0.17 3.21 -11.86
C SER A 17 -1.65 3.49 -11.57
N MET A 18 -1.92 4.17 -10.46
CA MET A 18 -3.27 4.51 -9.99
C MET A 18 -3.62 5.98 -10.20
N GLU A 19 -2.83 6.74 -10.97
CA GLU A 19 -3.14 8.14 -11.30
C GLU A 19 -4.40 8.24 -12.20
N PRO A 20 -5.25 9.27 -12.01
CA PRO A 20 -5.13 10.39 -11.08
C PRO A 20 -5.66 10.10 -9.66
N GLY A 21 -6.10 8.86 -9.37
CA GLY A 21 -6.73 8.51 -8.09
C GLY A 21 -5.77 8.49 -6.91
N PHE A 22 -4.58 7.91 -7.11
CA PHE A 22 -3.49 7.91 -6.12
C PHE A 22 -2.16 8.20 -6.79
N HIS A 23 -1.32 8.94 -6.09
CA HIS A 23 0.01 9.32 -6.53
C HIS A 23 1.08 8.57 -5.74
N ARG A 24 2.29 8.51 -6.30
CA ARG A 24 3.45 8.01 -5.57
C ARG A 24 3.64 8.81 -4.27
N GLY A 25 3.78 8.08 -3.17
CA GLY A 25 3.91 8.65 -1.83
C GLY A 25 2.59 8.85 -1.09
N ASP A 26 1.44 8.49 -1.67
CA ASP A 26 0.20 8.46 -0.90
C ASP A 26 0.23 7.31 0.12
N ILE A 27 -0.26 7.56 1.33
CA ILE A 27 -0.45 6.53 2.35
C ILE A 27 -1.89 6.05 2.28
N LEU A 28 -2.11 4.75 2.13
CA LEU A 28 -3.46 4.15 2.14
C LEU A 28 -3.73 3.46 3.48
N PHE A 29 -4.91 3.70 4.03
CA PHE A 29 -5.42 2.99 5.19
C PHE A 29 -6.28 1.82 4.74
N LEU A 30 -5.95 0.61 5.18
CA LEU A 30 -6.58 -0.62 4.74
C LEU A 30 -7.49 -1.22 5.81
N ASN A 31 -8.66 -1.68 5.38
CA ASN A 31 -9.60 -2.46 6.15
C ASN A 31 -10.05 -3.67 5.34
N LEU A 32 -9.75 -4.88 5.81
CA LEU A 32 -10.20 -6.10 5.14
C LEU A 32 -11.72 -6.26 5.34
N GLY A 33 -12.18 -6.14 6.59
CA GLY A 33 -13.56 -6.44 6.98
C GLY A 33 -13.93 -7.91 6.69
N LYS A 34 -15.21 -8.25 6.84
CA LYS A 34 -15.73 -9.62 6.56
C LYS A 34 -16.45 -9.75 5.21
N ALA A 35 -16.72 -8.62 4.56
CA ALA A 35 -17.47 -8.59 3.30
C ALA A 35 -16.51 -8.74 2.10
N PRO A 36 -16.92 -9.44 1.03
CA PRO A 36 -16.14 -9.52 -0.18
C PRO A 36 -15.96 -8.15 -0.83
N ALA A 37 -14.83 -7.95 -1.53
CA ALA A 37 -14.58 -6.75 -2.30
C ALA A 37 -15.62 -6.56 -3.41
N ARG A 38 -16.09 -5.32 -3.57
CA ARG A 38 -17.12 -4.96 -4.55
C ARG A 38 -16.51 -4.16 -5.70
N THR A 39 -17.20 -4.18 -6.84
CA THR A 39 -16.87 -3.32 -7.99
C THR A 39 -16.80 -1.86 -7.58
N GLY A 40 -15.76 -1.17 -8.04
CA GLY A 40 -15.46 0.23 -7.75
C GLY A 40 -14.60 0.43 -6.50
N GLU A 41 -14.49 -0.57 -5.61
CA GLU A 41 -13.62 -0.50 -4.44
C GLU A 41 -12.14 -0.60 -4.83
N ILE A 42 -11.28 0.03 -4.03
CA ILE A 42 -9.83 -0.09 -4.14
C ILE A 42 -9.37 -1.20 -3.21
N VAL A 43 -8.76 -2.22 -3.79
CA VAL A 43 -8.22 -3.37 -3.06
C VAL A 43 -6.71 -3.36 -3.13
N VAL A 44 -6.11 -3.80 -2.04
CA VAL A 44 -4.68 -4.12 -1.98
C VAL A 44 -4.57 -5.61 -1.77
N PHE A 45 -3.83 -6.28 -2.65
CA PHE A 45 -3.63 -7.71 -2.59
C PHE A 45 -2.18 -8.09 -2.86
N ASN A 46 -1.76 -9.20 -2.25
CA ASN A 46 -0.48 -9.84 -2.49
C ASN A 46 -0.67 -10.99 -3.48
N LEU A 47 0.29 -11.13 -4.39
CA LEU A 47 0.37 -12.30 -5.25
C LEU A 47 1.51 -13.19 -4.78
N ASP A 48 1.29 -14.50 -4.82
CA ASP A 48 2.33 -15.46 -4.46
C ASP A 48 3.58 -15.24 -5.33
N GLY A 49 4.74 -15.11 -4.69
CA GLY A 49 6.01 -14.85 -5.38
C GLY A 49 6.26 -13.39 -5.77
N ARG A 50 5.41 -12.44 -5.33
CA ARG A 50 5.71 -11.00 -5.38
C ARG A 50 5.82 -10.41 -3.98
N ASP A 51 6.92 -9.72 -3.72
CA ASP A 51 7.16 -9.07 -2.42
C ASP A 51 6.37 -7.76 -2.25
N ILE A 52 5.93 -7.15 -3.35
CA ILE A 52 5.27 -5.85 -3.34
C ILE A 52 3.76 -6.04 -3.58
N PRO A 53 2.89 -5.59 -2.66
CA PRO A 53 1.44 -5.59 -2.85
C PRO A 53 1.02 -4.73 -4.05
N ILE A 54 -0.04 -5.15 -4.72
CA ILE A 54 -0.64 -4.41 -5.83
C ILE A 54 -1.87 -3.67 -5.34
N VAL A 55 -1.94 -2.37 -5.67
CA VAL A 55 -3.13 -1.54 -5.48
C VAL A 55 -3.91 -1.54 -6.79
N HIS A 56 -5.19 -1.92 -6.74
CA HIS A 56 -6.05 -1.97 -7.93
C HIS A 56 -7.48 -1.56 -7.62
N ARG A 57 -8.17 -0.97 -8.60
CA ARG A 57 -9.62 -0.74 -8.52
C ARG A 57 -10.34 -1.94 -9.11
N VAL A 58 -11.22 -2.57 -8.33
CA VAL A 58 -12.02 -3.70 -8.81
C VAL A 58 -12.95 -3.22 -9.92
N ILE A 59 -12.72 -3.65 -11.16
CA ILE A 59 -13.55 -3.32 -12.33
C ILE A 59 -14.29 -4.55 -12.83
N LYS A 60 -15.21 -5.11 -12.02
CA LYS A 60 -16.06 -6.22 -12.44
C LYS A 60 -17.47 -5.73 -12.76
N GLY A 61 -17.89 -5.69 -14.03
CA GLY A 61 -19.30 -5.41 -14.32
C GLY A 61 -19.67 -4.78 -15.66
N ASP A 62 -18.74 -4.61 -16.60
CA ASP A 62 -19.10 -4.42 -18.00
C ASP A 62 -18.62 -5.62 -18.81
N ASN A 63 -19.27 -5.87 -19.93
CA ASN A 63 -19.03 -7.01 -20.81
C ASN A 63 -17.72 -6.81 -21.61
N ASN A 64 -16.63 -6.43 -20.94
CA ASN A 64 -15.33 -6.15 -21.54
C ASN A 64 -14.46 -7.40 -21.60
N HIS A 65 -13.74 -7.53 -22.71
CA HIS A 65 -12.89 -8.69 -23.05
C HIS A 65 -11.56 -8.69 -22.29
N MET A 66 -11.20 -7.59 -21.63
CA MET A 66 -9.95 -7.40 -20.91
C MET A 66 -10.22 -7.57 -19.42
N ASP A 67 -10.01 -8.80 -18.97
CA ASP A 67 -10.10 -9.19 -17.57
C ASP A 67 -8.88 -8.66 -16.81
N ASP A 68 -9.03 -8.33 -15.52
CA ASP A 68 -7.95 -7.86 -14.62
C ASP A 68 -6.79 -8.88 -14.45
N ARG A 69 -6.90 -10.03 -15.15
CA ARG A 69 -5.97 -11.15 -15.28
C ARG A 69 -4.54 -10.76 -15.63
N LEU A 70 -4.31 -9.62 -16.29
CA LEU A 70 -2.95 -9.17 -16.61
C LEU A 70 -2.11 -8.94 -15.35
N LEU A 71 -2.76 -8.63 -14.23
CA LEU A 71 -2.08 -8.42 -12.96
C LEU A 71 -1.74 -9.74 -12.24
N TYR A 72 -2.44 -10.83 -12.53
CA TYR A 72 -2.33 -12.09 -11.78
C TYR A 72 -1.16 -12.96 -12.25
N ASN A 73 -0.86 -13.99 -11.44
CA ASN A 73 0.12 -15.00 -11.83
C ASN A 73 -0.41 -15.85 -13.00
N ARG A 74 0.50 -16.43 -13.80
CA ARG A 74 0.12 -17.31 -14.91
C ARG A 74 -0.68 -18.51 -14.39
N GLY A 75 -1.90 -18.67 -14.89
CA GLY A 75 -2.82 -19.76 -14.49
C GLY A 75 -3.73 -19.42 -13.30
N GLN A 76 -3.61 -18.24 -12.71
CA GLN A 76 -4.49 -17.78 -11.63
C GLN A 76 -5.68 -17.00 -12.21
N GLU A 77 -6.89 -17.53 -12.05
CA GLU A 77 -8.11 -16.90 -12.58
C GLU A 77 -8.84 -16.03 -11.56
N TRP A 78 -8.66 -16.31 -10.26
CA TRP A 78 -9.40 -15.66 -9.19
C TRP A 78 -8.47 -15.26 -8.04
N LEU A 79 -8.70 -14.08 -7.48
CA LEU A 79 -8.13 -13.70 -6.18
C LEU A 79 -8.97 -14.32 -5.06
N HIS A 80 -8.33 -15.16 -4.26
CA HIS A 80 -8.93 -15.67 -3.02
C HIS A 80 -8.75 -14.67 -1.87
N MET A 81 -9.61 -14.76 -0.86
CA MET A 81 -9.60 -13.86 0.31
C MET A 81 -8.25 -13.78 1.03
N HIS A 82 -7.45 -14.85 1.04
CA HIS A 82 -6.13 -14.86 1.67
C HIS A 82 -5.09 -14.00 0.92
N HIS A 83 -5.31 -13.70 -0.36
CA HIS A 83 -4.46 -12.76 -1.10
C HIS A 83 -4.78 -11.31 -0.77
N ILE A 84 -5.97 -11.02 -0.24
CA ILE A 84 -6.41 -9.65 -0.03
C ILE A 84 -5.83 -9.14 1.29
N VAL A 85 -4.97 -8.14 1.21
CA VAL A 85 -4.41 -7.44 2.37
C VAL A 85 -5.49 -6.56 3.00
N GLY A 86 -6.26 -5.85 2.18
CA GLY A 86 -7.40 -5.07 2.64
C GLY A 86 -7.96 -4.13 1.57
N ARG A 87 -9.03 -3.43 1.93
CA ARG A 87 -9.66 -2.39 1.10
C ARG A 87 -9.24 -1.01 1.58
N ALA A 88 -8.92 -0.11 0.65
CA ALA A 88 -8.57 1.26 1.03
C ALA A 88 -9.82 2.00 1.51
N VAL A 89 -9.81 2.44 2.77
CA VAL A 89 -10.90 3.21 3.40
C VAL A 89 -10.60 4.71 3.48
N GLY A 90 -9.34 5.08 3.27
CA GLY A 90 -8.89 6.47 3.25
C GLY A 90 -7.45 6.55 2.82
N PHE A 91 -6.98 7.76 2.53
CA PHE A 91 -5.59 8.00 2.19
C PHE A 91 -5.10 9.35 2.69
N LEU A 92 -3.77 9.47 2.80
CA LEU A 92 -3.09 10.71 3.14
C LEU A 92 -2.11 11.05 2.00
N PRO A 93 -2.33 12.15 1.26
CA PRO A 93 -1.58 12.43 0.04
C PRO A 93 -0.12 12.81 0.33
N HIS A 94 0.80 12.29 -0.48
CA HIS A 94 2.24 12.59 -0.48
C HIS A 94 3.04 12.37 0.82
N VAL A 95 2.43 12.01 1.95
CA VAL A 95 3.14 11.85 3.24
C VAL A 95 4.12 10.67 3.22
N GLY A 96 3.79 9.62 2.48
CA GLY A 96 4.67 8.48 2.24
C GLY A 96 5.94 8.84 1.49
N MET A 97 6.04 10.01 0.83
CA MET A 97 7.29 10.48 0.21
C MET A 97 8.43 10.57 1.21
N VAL A 98 8.16 10.88 2.48
CA VAL A 98 9.17 10.89 3.54
C VAL A 98 9.76 9.49 3.72
N THR A 99 8.89 8.46 3.77
CA THR A 99 9.33 7.08 3.94
C THR A 99 10.09 6.56 2.72
N ILE A 100 9.65 6.94 1.51
CA ILE A 100 10.34 6.62 0.26
C ILE A 100 11.72 7.27 0.24
N LEU A 101 11.82 8.56 0.55
CA LEU A 101 13.08 9.29 0.58
C LEU A 101 14.06 8.69 1.61
N MET A 102 13.57 8.36 2.80
CA MET A 102 14.38 7.71 3.84
C MET A 102 14.84 6.30 3.41
N ASN A 103 14.09 5.61 2.56
CA ASN A 103 14.48 4.32 2.01
C ASN A 103 15.51 4.46 0.87
N ASP A 104 15.28 5.37 -0.07
CA ASP A 104 16.13 5.64 -1.22
C ASP A 104 17.50 6.22 -0.80
N TYR A 105 17.53 6.97 0.31
CA TYR A 105 18.76 7.56 0.87
C TYR A 105 18.97 7.11 2.32
N PRO A 106 19.56 5.93 2.56
CA PRO A 106 19.78 5.41 3.91
C PRO A 106 20.61 6.34 4.82
N TRP A 107 21.50 7.14 4.24
CA TRP A 107 22.30 8.11 4.98
C TRP A 107 21.46 9.21 5.66
N LEU A 108 20.28 9.55 5.13
CA LEU A 108 19.35 10.48 5.77
C LEU A 108 18.86 9.95 7.12
N LYS A 109 18.58 8.65 7.21
CA LYS A 109 18.20 8.00 8.48
C LYS A 109 19.33 8.13 9.50
N VAL A 110 20.56 7.85 9.07
CA VAL A 110 21.75 7.92 9.95
C VAL A 110 22.00 9.36 10.42
N ALA A 111 21.94 10.33 9.51
CA ALA A 111 22.11 11.74 9.83
C ALA A 111 21.04 12.24 10.82
N LEU A 112 19.77 11.85 10.64
CA LEU A 112 18.68 12.21 11.55
C LEU A 112 18.92 11.65 12.96
N ILE A 113 19.30 10.38 13.08
CA ILE A 113 19.62 9.76 14.37
C ILE A 113 20.81 10.45 15.03
N ALA A 114 21.85 10.80 14.26
CA ALA A 114 23.01 11.52 14.78
C ALA A 114 22.65 12.92 15.32
N VAL A 115 21.83 13.68 14.59
CA VAL A 115 21.35 15.01 15.03
C VAL A 115 20.48 14.90 16.28
N LEU A 116 19.54 13.95 16.32
CA LEU A 116 18.70 13.71 17.50
C LEU A 116 19.54 13.28 18.71
N GLY A 117 20.52 12.40 18.50
CA GLY A 117 21.46 11.99 19.54
C GLY A 117 22.28 13.17 20.08
N LEU A 118 22.79 14.02 19.19
CA LEU A 118 23.51 15.24 19.58
C LEU A 118 22.61 16.19 20.37
N LEU A 119 21.39 16.46 19.89
CA LEU A 119 20.42 17.31 20.58
C LEU A 119 20.13 16.83 21.98
N VAL A 120 19.85 15.53 22.15
CA VAL A 120 19.56 14.91 23.45
C VAL A 120 20.75 15.02 24.41
N VAL A 121 21.99 14.87 23.91
CA VAL A 121 23.20 15.05 24.72
C VAL A 121 23.36 16.52 25.14
N THR A 122 23.11 17.46 24.23
CA THR A 122 23.24 18.90 24.52
C THR A 122 22.10 19.47 25.36
N SER A 123 20.93 18.84 25.36
CA SER A 123 19.76 19.27 26.15
C SER A 123 19.71 18.68 27.56
N LYS A 124 20.74 17.94 27.98
CA LYS A 124 20.77 17.23 29.27
C LYS A 124 21.42 18.05 30.40
N GLU A 125 21.55 19.35 30.22
CA GLU A 125 21.84 20.35 31.26
C GLU A 125 20.60 21.21 31.53
#